data_AF-A0A3N9VBV7-F1
#
_entry.id   AF-A0A3N9VBV7-F1
#
_cell.length_a   1.000
_cell.length_b   1.000
_cell.length_c   1.000
_cell.angle_alpha   90.00
_cell.angle_beta   90.00
_cell.angle_gamma   90.00
#
_symmetry.space_group_name_H-M   'P 1'
#
loop_
_entity.id
_entity.type
_entity.pdbx_description
1 polymer ?
#
loop_
_entity_poly.entity_id
_entity_poly.type
_entity_poly.pdbx_seq_one_letter_code
_entity_poly.pdbx_strand_id
1 'polypeptide(L)'
;MMNFAPYILPVALTVVLLILMRLQANSARKMIRTAEEQLHALEQKLASAESALKEEIRRNSEEKDLKITQLHEDLRATLNSFMETTDKKLAESETVAKAQNEQVIEKVTSLLRQTVRKPEQQKEEPPPQQPGVSPMHEKAKRLARLIVSDIVLYNQAAVEDGIRNDTFFEVMSHDIQEARNLYASRVPEEIRNETTYLDDAFKDLIERKKRELPAT
;
A
#
# COMPACT_ATOMS: atom_id res chain seq x y z
N MET A 1 71.10 -75.32 -23.38
CA MET A 1 70.58 -74.06 -23.93
C MET A 1 69.12 -73.93 -23.52
N MET A 2 68.72 -72.89 -22.79
CA MET A 2 67.32 -72.70 -22.38
C MET A 2 66.47 -72.32 -23.60
N ASN A 3 65.37 -73.04 -23.83
CA ASN A 3 64.45 -72.78 -24.92
C ASN A 3 63.46 -71.68 -24.51
N PHE A 4 63.71 -70.44 -24.96
CA PHE A 4 62.86 -69.28 -24.66
C PHE A 4 61.61 -69.18 -25.54
N ALA A 5 61.45 -70.06 -26.54
CA ALA A 5 60.34 -70.04 -27.49
C ALA A 5 58.93 -69.93 -26.86
N PRO A 6 58.58 -70.63 -25.75
CA PRO A 6 57.23 -70.52 -25.17
C PRO A 6 56.95 -69.18 -24.46
N TYR A 7 57.98 -68.38 -24.14
CA TYR A 7 57.83 -67.12 -23.41
C TYR A 7 57.76 -65.87 -24.30
N ILE A 8 58.11 -66.00 -25.58
CA ILE A 8 58.14 -64.86 -26.53
C ILE A 8 56.71 -64.35 -26.80
N LEU A 9 55.76 -65.25 -27.00
CA LEU A 9 54.36 -64.91 -27.31
C LEU A 9 53.64 -64.14 -26.19
N PRO A 10 53.67 -64.57 -24.90
CA PRO A 10 53.03 -63.80 -23.84
C PRO A 10 53.70 -62.45 -23.60
N VAL A 11 55.04 -62.36 -23.70
CA VAL A 11 55.75 -61.08 -23.58
C VAL A 11 55.31 -60.11 -24.69
N ALA A 12 55.24 -60.58 -25.95
CA ALA A 12 54.75 -59.76 -27.05
C ALA A 12 53.30 -59.27 -26.84
N LEU A 13 52.42 -60.13 -26.33
CA LEU A 13 51.02 -59.77 -26.04
C LEU A 13 50.92 -58.70 -24.94
N THR A 14 51.72 -58.80 -23.87
CA THR A 14 51.74 -57.78 -22.81
C THR A 14 52.23 -56.43 -23.31
N VAL A 15 53.23 -56.41 -24.20
CA VAL A 15 53.74 -55.19 -24.81
C VAL A 15 52.66 -54.54 -25.68
N VAL A 16 51.94 -55.31 -26.50
CA VAL A 16 50.83 -54.81 -27.31
C VAL A 16 49.70 -54.24 -26.43
N LEU A 17 49.33 -54.93 -25.35
CA LEU A 17 48.32 -54.45 -24.40
C LEU A 17 48.74 -53.13 -23.75
N LEU A 18 49.99 -52.99 -23.33
CA LEU A 18 50.52 -51.75 -22.77
C LEU A 18 50.53 -50.60 -23.78
N ILE A 19 50.83 -50.87 -25.05
CA ILE A 19 50.78 -49.87 -26.13
C ILE A 19 49.34 -49.42 -26.35
N LEU A 20 48.38 -50.34 -26.42
CA LEU A 20 46.96 -50.01 -26.57
C LEU A 20 46.42 -49.20 -25.38
N MET A 21 46.77 -49.60 -24.15
CA MET A 21 46.42 -48.83 -22.95
C MET A 21 47.02 -47.42 -22.96
N ARG A 22 48.29 -47.26 -23.39
CA ARG A 22 48.91 -45.93 -23.54
C ARG A 22 48.21 -45.09 -24.61
N LEU A 23 47.77 -45.71 -25.71
CA LEU A 23 47.06 -45.02 -26.80
C LEU A 23 45.70 -44.50 -26.32
N GLN A 24 44.92 -45.34 -25.64
CA GLN A 24 43.64 -44.94 -25.06
C GLN A 24 43.81 -43.87 -23.97
N ALA A 25 44.80 -44.01 -23.08
CA ALA A 25 45.10 -43.01 -22.07
C ALA A 25 45.52 -41.66 -22.68
N ASN A 26 46.21 -41.66 -23.81
CA ASN A 26 46.59 -40.43 -24.49
C ASN A 26 45.38 -39.70 -25.13
N SER A 27 44.47 -40.47 -25.74
CA SER A 27 43.22 -39.93 -26.26
C SER A 27 42.34 -39.35 -25.15
N ALA A 28 42.17 -40.07 -24.04
CA ALA A 28 41.41 -39.60 -22.88
C ALA A 28 41.99 -38.32 -22.27
N ARG A 29 43.33 -38.23 -22.14
CA ARG A 29 44.00 -37.00 -21.65
C ARG A 29 43.74 -35.79 -22.54
N LYS A 30 43.71 -35.97 -23.85
CA LYS A 30 43.39 -34.88 -24.79
C LYS A 30 41.94 -34.40 -24.61
N MET A 31 41.00 -35.33 -24.48
CA MET A 31 39.59 -35.03 -24.25
C MET A 31 39.36 -34.29 -22.92
N ILE A 32 40.05 -34.73 -21.85
CA ILE A 32 39.98 -34.07 -20.54
C ILE A 32 40.49 -32.63 -20.63
N ARG A 33 41.64 -32.39 -21.26
CA ARG A 33 42.17 -31.03 -21.43
C ARG A 33 41.22 -30.12 -22.20
N THR A 34 40.64 -30.62 -23.29
CA THR A 34 39.65 -29.83 -24.04
C THR A 34 38.38 -29.56 -23.23
N ALA A 35 37.97 -30.50 -22.38
CA ALA A 35 36.83 -30.30 -21.49
C ALA A 35 37.14 -29.27 -20.38
N GLU A 36 38.34 -29.28 -19.82
CA GLU A 36 38.82 -28.27 -18.85
C GLU A 36 38.88 -26.88 -19.48
N GLU A 37 39.41 -26.75 -20.70
CA GLU A 37 39.42 -25.49 -21.45
C GLU A 37 38.01 -24.95 -21.72
N GLN A 38 37.09 -25.83 -22.12
CA GLN A 38 35.68 -25.46 -22.32
C GLN A 38 35.01 -25.05 -21.01
N LEU A 39 35.29 -25.76 -19.92
CA LEU A 39 34.74 -25.45 -18.60
C LEU A 39 35.19 -24.06 -18.15
N HIS A 40 36.49 -23.74 -18.24
CA HIS A 40 37.00 -22.42 -17.91
C HIS A 40 36.42 -21.32 -18.79
N ALA A 41 36.27 -21.57 -20.10
CA ALA A 41 35.63 -20.62 -20.99
C ALA A 41 34.15 -20.36 -20.60
N LEU A 42 33.43 -21.39 -20.13
CA LEU A 42 32.07 -21.25 -19.62
C LEU A 42 32.03 -20.49 -18.28
N GLU A 43 32.93 -20.80 -17.34
CA GLU A 43 33.06 -20.07 -16.08
C GLU A 43 33.32 -18.58 -16.30
N GLN A 44 34.22 -18.25 -17.22
CA GLN A 44 34.52 -16.86 -17.57
C GLN A 44 33.32 -16.14 -18.20
N LYS A 45 32.58 -16.83 -19.08
CA LYS A 45 31.35 -16.29 -19.67
C LYS A 45 30.27 -16.08 -18.62
N LEU A 46 30.13 -17.00 -17.67
CA LEU A 46 29.18 -16.88 -16.57
C LEU A 46 29.53 -15.67 -15.68
N ALA A 47 30.80 -15.56 -15.26
CA ALA A 47 31.26 -14.42 -14.46
C ALA A 47 31.06 -13.07 -15.18
N SER A 48 31.29 -13.03 -16.49
CA SER A 48 31.02 -11.84 -17.30
C SER A 48 29.53 -11.53 -17.44
N ALA A 49 28.67 -12.55 -17.53
CA ALA A 49 27.23 -12.36 -17.60
C ALA A 49 26.67 -11.86 -16.25
N GLU A 50 27.16 -12.41 -15.14
CA GLU A 50 26.79 -11.99 -13.79
C GLU A 50 27.18 -10.53 -13.53
N SER A 51 28.39 -10.11 -13.92
CA SER A 51 28.82 -8.73 -13.75
C SER A 51 28.00 -7.75 -14.61
N ALA A 52 27.70 -8.12 -15.85
CA ALA A 52 26.84 -7.33 -16.73
C ALA A 52 25.42 -7.19 -16.16
N LEU A 53 24.85 -8.28 -15.66
CA LEU A 53 23.52 -8.27 -15.04
C LEU A 53 23.50 -7.39 -13.78
N LYS A 54 24.54 -7.50 -12.93
CA LYS A 54 24.66 -6.68 -11.72
C LYS A 54 24.73 -5.19 -12.04
N GLU A 55 25.48 -4.81 -13.06
CA GLU A 55 25.55 -3.42 -13.52
C GLU A 55 24.22 -2.92 -14.10
N GLU A 56 23.49 -3.77 -14.81
CA GLU A 56 22.17 -3.40 -15.33
C GLU A 56 21.14 -3.20 -14.21
N ILE A 57 21.15 -4.09 -13.21
CA ILE A 57 20.31 -3.96 -12.02
C ILE A 57 20.66 -2.66 -11.28
N ARG A 58 21.94 -2.37 -11.09
CA ARG A 58 22.41 -1.13 -10.44
C ARG A 58 21.92 0.10 -11.19
N ARG A 59 22.15 0.18 -12.50
CA ARG A 59 21.70 1.31 -13.33
C ARG A 59 20.19 1.51 -13.28
N ASN A 60 19.41 0.44 -13.41
CA ASN A 60 17.96 0.52 -13.35
C ASN A 60 17.47 0.94 -11.95
N SER A 61 18.13 0.49 -10.87
CA SER A 61 17.81 0.96 -9.52
C SER A 61 18.10 2.45 -9.35
N GLU A 62 19.26 2.93 -9.79
CA GLU A 62 19.63 4.35 -9.72
C GLU A 62 18.69 5.23 -10.56
N GLU A 63 18.32 4.78 -11.77
CA GLU A 63 17.35 5.49 -12.61
C GLU A 63 15.98 5.60 -11.94
N LYS A 64 15.52 4.51 -11.30
CA LYS A 64 14.25 4.51 -10.56
C LYS A 64 14.31 5.44 -9.35
N ASP A 65 15.40 5.41 -8.58
CA ASP A 65 15.58 6.28 -7.41
C ASP A 65 15.57 7.77 -7.81
N LEU A 66 16.22 8.11 -8.93
CA LEU A 66 16.18 9.46 -9.50
C LEU A 66 14.77 9.86 -9.92
N LYS A 67 14.04 8.97 -10.62
CA LYS A 67 12.65 9.23 -11.02
C LYS A 67 11.71 9.39 -9.83
N ILE A 68 11.87 8.59 -8.77
CA ILE A 68 11.09 8.70 -7.53
C ILE A 68 11.38 10.04 -6.86
N THR A 69 12.65 10.43 -6.77
CA THR A 69 13.05 11.72 -6.19
C THR A 69 12.47 12.89 -6.98
N GLN A 70 12.55 12.83 -8.32
CA GLN A 70 11.98 13.86 -9.18
C GLN A 70 10.45 13.93 -9.03
N LEU A 71 9.76 12.79 -9.00
CA LEU A 71 8.32 12.73 -8.81
C LEU A 71 7.91 13.32 -7.45
N HIS A 72 8.68 13.05 -6.39
CA HIS A 72 8.45 13.64 -5.07
C HIS A 72 8.56 15.16 -5.10
N GLU A 73 9.56 15.70 -5.81
CA GLU A 73 9.75 17.15 -5.93
C GLU A 73 8.64 17.79 -6.78
N ASP A 74 8.28 17.18 -7.91
CA ASP A 74 7.19 17.65 -8.77
C ASP A 74 5.84 17.63 -8.03
N LEU A 75 5.58 16.57 -7.26
CA LEU A 75 4.39 16.46 -6.43
C LEU A 75 4.37 17.57 -5.37
N ARG A 76 5.50 17.78 -4.67
CA ARG A 76 5.65 18.85 -3.69
C ARG A 76 5.40 20.24 -4.29
N ALA A 77 5.97 20.51 -5.46
CA ALA A 77 5.79 21.78 -6.17
C ALA A 77 4.33 21.99 -6.59
N THR A 78 3.69 20.94 -7.10
CA THR A 78 2.28 20.97 -7.50
C THR A 78 1.37 21.22 -6.29
N LEU A 79 1.59 20.54 -5.17
CA LEU A 79 0.86 20.78 -3.92
C LEU A 79 1.07 22.19 -3.40
N ASN A 80 2.31 22.69 -3.40
CA ASN A 80 2.60 24.02 -2.89
C ASN A 80 1.90 25.11 -3.72
N SER A 81 1.93 24.99 -5.05
CA SER A 81 1.21 25.93 -5.92
C SER A 81 -0.31 25.83 -5.74
N PHE A 82 -0.86 24.62 -5.60
CA PHE A 82 -2.29 24.44 -5.32
C PHE A 82 -2.71 25.10 -3.99
N MET A 83 -1.93 24.89 -2.92
CA MET A 83 -2.16 25.51 -1.61
C MET A 83 -2.10 27.04 -1.71
N GLU A 84 -1.09 27.60 -2.39
CA GLU A 84 -0.96 29.04 -2.58
C GLU A 84 -2.15 29.63 -3.36
N THR A 85 -2.64 28.94 -4.39
CA THR A 85 -3.87 29.38 -5.10
C THR A 85 -5.12 29.30 -4.24
N THR A 86 -5.19 28.30 -3.36
CA THR A 86 -6.36 28.09 -2.48
C THR A 86 -6.36 29.11 -1.36
N ASP A 87 -5.23 29.37 -0.72
CA ASP A 87 -5.07 30.38 0.32
C ASP A 87 -5.38 31.78 -0.22
N LYS A 88 -4.91 32.09 -1.43
CA LYS A 88 -5.24 33.36 -2.10
C LYS A 88 -6.75 33.49 -2.37
N LYS A 89 -7.39 32.44 -2.91
CA LYS A 89 -8.84 32.43 -3.14
C LYS A 89 -9.64 32.51 -1.84
N LEU A 90 -9.16 31.87 -0.78
CA LEU A 90 -9.81 31.89 0.52
C LEU A 90 -9.72 33.29 1.14
N ALA A 91 -8.55 33.94 1.08
CA ALA A 91 -8.37 35.33 1.52
C ALA A 91 -9.21 36.33 0.71
N GLU A 92 -9.29 36.16 -0.61
CA GLU A 92 -10.18 36.96 -1.47
C GLU A 92 -11.65 36.72 -1.12
N SER A 93 -12.06 35.48 -0.83
CA SER A 93 -13.43 35.16 -0.41
C SER A 93 -13.77 35.69 0.98
N GLU A 94 -12.82 35.65 1.93
CA GLU A 94 -13.00 36.17 3.29
C GLU A 94 -13.10 37.69 3.29
N THR A 95 -12.32 38.39 2.46
CA THR A 95 -12.38 39.86 2.35
C THR A 95 -13.70 40.31 1.72
N VAL A 96 -14.16 39.63 0.68
CA VAL A 96 -15.49 39.87 0.08
C VAL A 96 -16.61 39.53 1.06
N ALA A 97 -16.52 38.41 1.77
CA ALA A 97 -17.52 38.02 2.77
C ALA A 97 -17.58 38.99 3.95
N LYS A 98 -16.44 39.48 4.46
CA LYS A 98 -16.38 40.50 5.52
C LYS A 98 -17.00 41.82 5.06
N ALA A 99 -16.67 42.30 3.86
CA ALA A 99 -17.25 43.53 3.31
C ALA A 99 -18.77 43.42 3.11
N GLN A 100 -19.25 42.26 2.62
CA GLN A 100 -20.67 41.99 2.46
C GLN A 100 -21.39 41.91 3.82
N ASN A 101 -20.79 41.25 4.82
CA ASN A 101 -21.36 41.16 6.17
C ASN A 101 -21.43 42.53 6.84
N GLU A 102 -20.41 43.37 6.67
CA GLU A 102 -20.38 44.70 7.27
C GLU A 102 -21.47 45.60 6.67
N GLN A 103 -21.69 45.54 5.35
CA GLN A 103 -22.81 46.21 4.69
C GLN A 103 -24.17 45.67 5.13
N VAL A 104 -24.31 44.35 5.30
CA VAL A 104 -25.55 43.73 5.78
C VAL A 104 -25.82 44.12 7.23
N ILE A 105 -24.80 44.14 8.09
CA ILE A 105 -24.91 44.56 9.49
C ILE A 105 -25.32 46.03 9.55
N GLU A 106 -24.75 46.92 8.74
CA GLU A 106 -25.14 48.33 8.70
C GLU A 106 -26.58 48.52 8.21
N LYS A 107 -26.98 47.74 7.20
CA LYS A 107 -28.35 47.75 6.66
C LYS A 107 -29.37 47.16 7.65
N VAL A 108 -29.02 46.10 8.36
CA VAL A 108 -29.84 45.48 9.41
C VAL A 108 -29.92 46.39 10.63
N THR A 109 -28.81 47.04 11.02
CA THR A 109 -28.75 47.98 12.15
C THR A 109 -29.57 49.24 11.88
N SER A 110 -29.51 49.77 10.65
CA SER A 110 -30.36 50.91 10.25
C SER A 110 -31.85 50.55 10.24
N LEU A 111 -32.20 49.33 9.83
CA LEU A 111 -33.57 48.82 9.90
C LEU A 111 -34.05 48.56 11.34
N LEU A 112 -33.25 47.93 12.20
CA LEU A 112 -33.57 47.68 13.61
C LEU A 112 -33.72 48.99 14.42
N ARG A 113 -32.92 50.01 14.11
CA ARG A 113 -33.08 51.36 14.68
C ARG A 113 -34.43 52.00 14.33
N GLN A 114 -35.04 51.57 13.23
CA GLN A 114 -36.36 52.01 12.79
C GLN A 114 -37.51 51.20 13.43
N THR A 115 -37.24 50.00 13.97
CA THR A 115 -38.31 49.04 14.33
C THR A 115 -38.43 48.70 15.83
N VAL A 116 -37.44 48.92 16.69
CA VAL A 116 -37.56 48.46 18.10
C VAL A 116 -38.14 49.52 19.05
N ARG A 117 -39.48 49.54 19.15
CA ARG A 117 -40.19 49.75 20.43
C ARG A 117 -40.32 48.39 21.14
N LYS A 118 -39.82 48.34 22.38
CA LYS A 118 -40.13 47.38 23.48
C LYS A 118 -39.60 45.91 23.33
N PRO A 119 -38.97 45.32 24.37
CA PRO A 119 -38.38 43.99 24.30
C PRO A 119 -39.30 42.91 24.89
N GLU A 120 -39.36 41.74 24.25
CA GLU A 120 -39.81 40.50 24.88
C GLU A 120 -38.92 39.33 24.43
N GLN A 121 -38.60 38.50 25.42
CA GLN A 121 -37.67 37.36 25.39
C GLN A 121 -38.29 36.16 24.67
N GLN A 122 -37.47 35.34 24.00
CA GLN A 122 -37.73 33.90 23.92
C GLN A 122 -36.43 33.10 23.67
N LYS A 123 -36.21 32.12 24.56
CA LYS A 123 -35.24 31.04 24.46
C LYS A 123 -35.68 30.10 23.33
N GLU A 124 -34.78 29.74 22.43
CA GLU A 124 -35.01 28.66 21.47
C GLU A 124 -34.61 27.31 22.09
N GLU A 125 -35.58 26.40 22.14
CA GLU A 125 -35.46 24.98 22.50
C GLU A 125 -34.88 24.14 21.35
N PRO A 126 -34.19 23.01 21.64
CA PRO A 126 -33.82 22.04 20.62
C PRO A 126 -34.99 21.09 20.23
N PRO A 127 -35.07 20.64 18.95
CA PRO A 127 -36.17 19.83 18.39
C PRO A 127 -36.23 18.36 18.88
N PRO A 128 -37.34 17.63 18.62
CA PRO A 128 -37.97 16.68 19.54
C PRO A 128 -37.23 15.35 19.81
N GLN A 129 -37.30 14.91 21.05
CA GLN A 129 -36.84 13.62 21.57
C GLN A 129 -37.93 12.54 21.36
N GLN A 130 -37.52 11.36 20.88
CA GLN A 130 -38.30 10.12 21.04
C GLN A 130 -37.69 9.29 22.18
N PRO A 131 -38.50 8.57 22.98
CA PRO A 131 -38.08 8.08 24.29
C PRO A 131 -37.52 6.66 24.20
N GLY A 132 -36.38 6.41 24.84
CA GLY A 132 -36.02 5.03 25.24
C GLY A 132 -34.55 4.64 25.33
N VAL A 133 -33.58 5.49 24.95
CA VAL A 133 -32.15 5.15 25.09
C VAL A 133 -31.40 6.39 25.57
N SER A 134 -30.48 6.23 26.54
CA SER A 134 -29.69 7.36 27.05
C SER A 134 -29.07 8.13 25.86
N PRO A 135 -29.23 9.46 25.77
CA PRO A 135 -28.82 10.26 24.60
C PRO A 135 -27.37 10.05 24.17
N MET A 136 -26.52 9.54 25.06
CA MET A 136 -25.12 9.24 24.79
C MET A 136 -24.92 7.97 23.94
N HIS A 137 -25.74 6.93 24.11
CA HIS A 137 -25.68 5.71 23.29
C HIS A 137 -26.09 5.97 21.85
N GLU A 138 -27.14 6.78 21.63
CA GLU A 138 -27.54 7.17 20.28
C GLU A 138 -26.48 8.03 19.59
N LYS A 139 -25.84 8.93 20.32
CA LYS A 139 -24.72 9.72 19.79
C LYS A 139 -23.55 8.82 19.40
N ALA A 140 -23.20 7.87 20.27
CA ALA A 140 -22.14 6.90 20.00
C ALA A 140 -22.45 6.03 18.77
N LYS A 141 -23.68 5.54 18.64
CA LYS A 141 -24.12 4.76 17.47
C LYS A 141 -24.12 5.58 16.18
N ARG A 142 -24.57 6.84 16.23
CA ARG A 142 -24.51 7.77 15.08
C ARG A 142 -23.07 8.03 14.67
N LEU A 143 -22.18 8.28 15.62
CA LEU A 143 -20.77 8.51 15.35
C LEU A 143 -20.11 7.28 14.71
N ALA A 144 -20.36 6.07 15.22
CA ALA A 144 -19.85 4.83 14.64
C ALA A 144 -20.23 4.71 13.15
N ARG A 145 -21.50 4.96 12.80
CA ARG A 145 -21.98 4.91 11.41
C ARG A 145 -21.34 5.98 10.53
N LEU A 146 -21.11 7.18 11.07
CA LEU A 146 -20.45 8.27 10.34
C LEU A 146 -19.01 7.88 9.99
N ILE A 147 -18.24 7.41 10.97
CA ILE A 147 -16.85 6.98 10.78
C ILE A 147 -16.76 5.87 9.73
N VAL A 148 -17.62 4.85 9.82
CA VAL A 148 -17.64 3.76 8.84
C VAL A 148 -18.03 4.26 7.45
N SER A 149 -18.96 5.21 7.35
CA SER A 149 -19.34 5.83 6.07
C SER A 149 -18.19 6.60 5.44
N ASP A 150 -17.40 7.31 6.25
CA ASP A 150 -16.23 8.06 5.77
C ASP A 150 -15.17 7.10 5.21
N ILE A 151 -14.88 5.99 5.91
CA ILE A 151 -13.94 4.97 5.40
C ILE A 151 -14.36 4.46 4.02
N VAL A 152 -15.64 4.15 3.83
CA VAL A 152 -16.13 3.65 2.54
C VAL A 152 -16.03 4.69 1.44
N LEU A 153 -16.25 5.97 1.76
CA LEU A 153 -16.16 7.05 0.79
C LEU A 153 -14.76 7.19 0.19
N TYR A 154 -13.72 6.98 1.00
CA TYR A 154 -12.33 7.10 0.55
C TYR A 154 -11.74 5.80 0.00
N ASN A 155 -12.20 4.64 0.48
CA ASN A 155 -11.61 3.34 0.20
C ASN A 155 -12.54 2.41 -0.60
N GLN A 156 -13.42 2.94 -1.45
CA GLN A 156 -14.47 2.15 -2.10
C GLN A 156 -13.95 0.87 -2.79
N ALA A 157 -12.88 0.97 -3.59
CA ALA A 157 -12.30 -0.19 -4.28
C ALA A 157 -11.78 -1.26 -3.31
N ALA A 158 -11.04 -0.84 -2.27
CA ALA A 158 -10.48 -1.74 -1.27
C ALA A 158 -11.57 -2.40 -0.40
N VAL A 159 -12.65 -1.68 -0.11
CA VAL A 159 -13.83 -2.22 0.58
C VAL A 159 -14.52 -3.29 -0.27
N GLU A 160 -14.74 -3.02 -1.56
CA GLU A 160 -15.37 -3.99 -2.47
C GLU A 160 -14.52 -5.25 -2.64
N ASP A 161 -13.21 -5.10 -2.84
CA ASP A 161 -12.28 -6.23 -2.99
C ASP A 161 -12.12 -7.02 -1.69
N GLY A 162 -12.03 -6.34 -0.54
CA GLY A 162 -11.95 -6.98 0.77
C GLY A 162 -13.23 -7.75 1.12
N ILE A 163 -14.39 -7.28 0.69
CA ILE A 163 -15.66 -7.97 0.92
C ILE A 163 -15.83 -9.16 -0.03
N ARG A 164 -15.39 -9.04 -1.29
CA ARG A 164 -15.45 -10.13 -2.27
C ARG A 164 -14.55 -11.31 -1.88
N ASN A 165 -13.39 -11.02 -1.29
CA ASN A 165 -12.41 -12.04 -0.91
C ASN A 165 -12.49 -12.47 0.56
N ASP A 166 -13.47 -11.97 1.32
CA ASP A 166 -13.58 -12.17 2.78
C ASP A 166 -12.33 -11.72 3.58
N THR A 167 -11.54 -10.79 3.04
CA THR A 167 -10.32 -10.22 3.65
C THR A 167 -10.49 -8.78 4.15
N PHE A 168 -11.72 -8.30 4.31
CA PHE A 168 -12.03 -6.90 4.66
C PHE A 168 -11.22 -6.35 5.85
N PHE A 169 -11.17 -7.08 6.96
CA PHE A 169 -10.47 -6.63 8.17
C PHE A 169 -8.94 -6.61 8.00
N GLU A 170 -8.39 -7.40 7.08
CA GLU A 170 -6.96 -7.40 6.77
C GLU A 170 -6.60 -6.21 5.88
N VAL A 171 -7.33 -6.05 4.77
CA VAL A 171 -7.11 -4.99 3.79
C VAL A 171 -7.37 -3.61 4.40
N MET A 172 -8.38 -3.47 5.26
CA MET A 172 -8.75 -2.20 5.90
C MET A 172 -8.17 -2.04 7.31
N SER A 173 -7.16 -2.83 7.68
CA SER A 173 -6.59 -2.83 9.03
C SER A 173 -6.13 -1.44 9.51
N HIS A 174 -5.46 -0.67 8.64
CA HIS A 174 -5.02 0.69 8.94
C HIS A 174 -6.20 1.64 9.25
N ASP A 175 -7.17 1.71 8.35
CA ASP A 175 -8.33 2.61 8.49
C ASP A 175 -9.24 2.21 9.65
N ILE A 176 -9.38 0.90 9.91
CA ILE A 176 -10.11 0.38 11.07
C ILE A 176 -9.42 0.81 12.37
N GLN A 177 -8.08 0.77 12.42
CA GLN A 177 -7.35 1.22 13.60
C GLN A 177 -7.52 2.72 13.82
N GLU A 178 -7.47 3.53 12.76
CA GLU A 178 -7.73 4.96 12.83
C GLU A 178 -9.17 5.26 13.28
N ALA A 179 -10.16 4.53 12.74
CA ALA A 179 -11.55 4.62 13.19
C ALA A 179 -11.72 4.28 14.68
N ARG A 180 -11.03 3.27 15.19
CA ARG A 180 -11.05 2.92 16.62
C ARG A 180 -10.49 4.07 17.47
N ASN A 181 -9.39 4.69 17.04
CA ASN A 181 -8.79 5.82 17.75
C ASN A 181 -9.73 7.04 17.73
N LEU A 182 -10.31 7.35 16.58
CA LEU A 182 -11.25 8.46 16.41
C LEU A 182 -12.51 8.26 17.25
N TYR A 183 -13.04 7.04 17.27
CA TYR A 183 -14.18 6.67 18.10
C TYR A 183 -13.85 6.79 19.59
N ALA A 184 -12.69 6.28 20.03
CA ALA A 184 -12.25 6.34 21.41
C ALA A 184 -12.03 7.78 21.91
N SER A 185 -11.60 8.70 21.04
CA SER A 185 -11.42 10.12 21.40
C SER A 185 -12.73 10.88 21.67
N ARG A 186 -13.88 10.36 21.19
CA ARG A 186 -15.18 11.05 21.26
C ARG A 186 -16.23 10.31 22.08
N VAL A 187 -16.05 9.01 22.30
CA VAL A 187 -16.96 8.18 23.08
C VAL A 187 -16.34 7.83 24.43
N PRO A 188 -17.03 8.17 25.55
CA PRO A 188 -16.57 7.83 26.90
C PRO A 188 -16.30 6.33 27.06
N GLU A 189 -15.34 6.01 27.92
CA GLU A 189 -14.87 4.64 28.14
C GLU A 189 -15.98 3.72 28.68
N GLU A 190 -16.88 4.26 29.49
CA GLU A 190 -18.03 3.54 30.06
C GLU A 190 -18.90 2.94 28.95
N ILE A 191 -19.17 3.71 27.89
CA ILE A 191 -19.98 3.26 26.75
C ILE A 191 -19.18 2.27 25.89
N ARG A 192 -17.87 2.48 25.74
CA ARG A 192 -17.00 1.58 24.94
C ARG A 192 -16.82 0.21 25.59
N ASN A 193 -16.87 0.13 26.91
CA ASN A 193 -16.77 -1.12 27.65
C ASN A 193 -18.10 -1.90 27.66
N GLU A 194 -19.23 -1.18 27.61
CA GLU A 194 -20.56 -1.79 27.63
C GLU A 194 -21.11 -2.15 26.24
N THR A 195 -20.53 -1.60 25.16
CA THR A 195 -21.11 -1.70 23.81
C THR A 195 -20.09 -1.93 22.70
N THR A 196 -20.56 -2.51 21.59
CA THR A 196 -19.77 -2.81 20.39
C THR A 196 -20.20 -2.00 19.17
N TYR A 197 -20.71 -0.77 19.35
CA TYR A 197 -21.37 -0.02 18.27
C TYR A 197 -20.50 0.22 17.03
N LEU A 198 -19.19 0.40 17.19
CA LEU A 198 -18.29 0.57 16.05
C LEU A 198 -18.14 -0.74 15.26
N ASP A 199 -17.97 -1.86 15.95
CA ASP A 199 -17.87 -3.17 15.31
C ASP A 199 -19.20 -3.58 14.66
N ASP A 200 -20.33 -3.27 15.30
CA ASP A 200 -21.66 -3.47 14.74
C ASP A 200 -21.85 -2.66 13.45
N ALA A 201 -21.37 -1.41 13.42
CA ALA A 201 -21.42 -0.58 12.21
C ALA A 201 -20.59 -1.16 11.05
N PHE A 202 -19.42 -1.76 11.34
CA PHE A 202 -18.63 -2.47 10.34
C PHE A 202 -19.34 -3.73 9.83
N LYS A 203 -19.97 -4.52 10.72
CA LYS A 203 -20.76 -5.70 10.32
C LYS A 203 -21.95 -5.32 9.44
N ASP A 204 -22.72 -4.31 9.85
CA ASP A 204 -23.85 -3.76 9.09
C ASP A 204 -23.40 -3.35 7.68
N LEU A 205 -22.23 -2.71 7.56
CA LEU A 205 -21.65 -2.32 6.28
C LEU A 205 -21.33 -3.54 5.41
N ILE A 206 -20.61 -4.52 5.96
CA ILE A 206 -20.20 -5.73 5.23
C ILE A 206 -21.43 -6.47 4.71
N GLU A 207 -22.44 -6.66 5.55
CA GLU A 207 -23.69 -7.31 5.15
C GLU A 207 -24.42 -6.54 4.05
N ARG A 208 -24.46 -5.21 4.14
CA ARG A 208 -25.08 -4.36 3.11
C ARG A 208 -24.35 -4.51 1.78
N LYS A 209 -23.02 -4.42 1.79
CA LYS A 209 -22.17 -4.52 0.60
C LYS A 209 -22.18 -5.92 -0.02
N LYS A 210 -22.25 -6.98 0.78
CA LYS A 210 -22.45 -8.36 0.28
C LYS A 210 -23.78 -8.54 -0.47
N ARG A 211 -24.83 -7.80 -0.09
CA ARG A 211 -26.11 -7.82 -0.84
C ARG A 211 -26.05 -6.99 -2.13
N GLU A 212 -25.25 -5.92 -2.15
CA GLU A 212 -25.06 -5.06 -3.33
C GLU A 212 -24.16 -5.70 -4.40
N LEU A 213 -23.19 -6.52 -3.98
CA LEU A 213 -22.22 -7.19 -4.86
C LEU A 213 -22.63 -8.65 -5.08
N PRO A 214 -23.28 -9.01 -6.21
CA PRO A 214 -23.56 -10.40 -6.51
C PRO A 214 -22.24 -11.18 -6.71
N ALA A 215 -22.19 -12.41 -6.17
CA ALA A 215 -21.09 -13.32 -6.41
C ALA A 215 -21.02 -13.65 -7.92
N THR A 216 -19.92 -13.26 -8.57
CA THR A 216 -19.62 -13.60 -9.96
C THR A 216 -18.79 -14.87 -10.02
#